data_AF-A0A411KFK0-F1
#
_entry.id   AF-A0A411KFK0-F1
#
_cell.length_a   1.000
_cell.length_b   1.000
_cell.length_c   1.000
_cell.angle_alpha   90.00
_cell.angle_beta   90.00
_cell.angle_gamma   90.00
#
_symmetry.space_group_name_H-M   'P 1'
#
loop_
_entity.id
_entity.type
_entity.pdbx_description
1 polymer ?
#
loop_
_entity_poly.entity_id
_entity_poly.type
_entity_poly.pdbx_seq_one_letter_code
_entity_poly.pdbx_strand_id
1 'polypeptide(L)'
;NRLARKHSDLLKIVEDLHKQNVEFFSLSERMEVNTSSGKLMLQILASFSEFERNNIVENVFMGQTRRAQEGYYQGNIPLGYEKIPDNKHELMINQHEANIVKYIFESYAKGHGYRKMANALNHKGYVTKKGNPFSTSAIAYILSNPFYVGKIQFAKYKDWNEKRRKGLNDTPIVADGKHLPIISQELWDKVHSRMKQVSQKPQVHGKGTNLLTGIIHCPQCGAPMAASNTTNTLKDGTKKRIRYYSCSNFRNKGSKVCSANSVRADVIEKYVMDQILEIVKSDKVINQVLERVNQENKVDIGALNHDMAYKQQQYDEIHGKLDNLIKTIEDNPDLTIILKETIHKYETQLNDITNQINQLKQQQNQEKTSYDTKQ
;
A
#
# COMPACT_ATOMS: atom_id res chain seq x y z
N ASN A 1 11.51 7.38 26.26
CA ASN A 1 10.43 6.67 25.53
C ASN A 1 9.63 7.49 24.46
N ARG A 2 10.14 8.60 23.90
CA ARG A 2 9.43 9.35 22.83
C ARG A 2 10.11 9.32 21.45
N LEU A 3 11.31 8.74 21.32
CA LEU A 3 12.12 8.82 20.11
C LEU A 3 11.63 7.88 18.99
N ALA A 4 11.15 6.67 19.33
CA ALA A 4 10.65 5.71 18.35
C ALA A 4 9.48 4.87 18.89
N ARG A 5 8.58 4.45 17.99
CA ARG A 5 7.43 3.58 18.34
C ARG A 5 7.78 2.09 18.33
N LYS A 6 8.87 1.69 17.67
CA LYS A 6 9.40 0.33 17.64
C LYS A 6 10.78 0.30 18.25
N HIS A 7 11.09 -0.78 18.97
CA HIS A 7 12.39 -0.98 19.59
C HIS A 7 13.53 -1.03 18.56
N SER A 8 13.33 -1.75 17.46
CA SER A 8 14.26 -1.81 16.32
C SER A 8 14.64 -0.43 15.78
N ASP A 9 13.66 0.47 15.72
CA ASP A 9 13.85 1.80 15.15
C ASP A 9 14.64 2.69 16.13
N LEU A 10 14.41 2.54 17.44
CA LEU A 10 15.21 3.22 18.46
C LEU A 10 16.69 2.84 18.37
N LEU A 11 16.98 1.54 18.28
CA LEU A 11 18.35 1.05 18.18
C LEU A 11 19.03 1.55 16.92
N LYS A 12 18.33 1.48 15.78
CA LYS A 12 18.85 1.99 14.51
C LYS A 12 19.14 3.49 14.54
N ILE A 13 18.25 4.29 15.13
CA ILE A 13 18.46 5.74 15.30
C ILE A 13 19.70 6.00 16.15
N VAL A 14 19.86 5.29 17.27
CA VAL A 14 21.02 5.46 18.16
C VAL A 14 22.33 5.03 17.46
N GLU A 15 22.31 3.95 16.69
CA GLU A 15 23.45 3.52 15.87
C GLU A 15 23.81 4.54 14.78
N ASP A 16 22.81 5.09 14.10
CA ASP A 16 23.03 6.05 13.02
C ASP A 16 23.55 7.39 13.57
N LEU A 17 23.08 7.85 14.74
CA LEU A 17 23.63 9.01 15.44
C LEU A 17 25.10 8.78 15.83
N HIS A 18 25.42 7.61 16.36
CA HIS A 18 26.77 7.26 16.76
C HIS A 18 27.74 7.21 15.55
N LYS A 19 27.29 6.74 14.38
CA LYS A 19 28.09 6.78 13.13
C LYS A 19 28.44 8.20 12.69
N GLN A 20 27.60 9.17 13.04
CA GLN A 20 27.79 10.59 12.75
C GLN A 20 28.49 11.34 13.88
N ASN A 21 29.09 10.64 14.86
CA ASN A 21 29.68 11.22 16.08
C ASN A 21 28.72 12.12 16.87
N VAL A 22 27.42 11.82 16.83
CA VAL A 22 26.40 12.50 17.65
C VAL A 22 26.10 11.66 18.88
N GLU A 23 26.21 12.27 20.05
CA GLU A 23 25.96 11.59 21.32
C GLU A 23 24.48 11.54 21.66
N PHE A 24 24.02 10.37 22.12
CA PHE A 24 22.65 10.19 22.61
C PHE A 24 22.63 10.10 24.14
N PHE A 25 22.01 11.11 24.77
CA PHE A 25 21.84 11.18 26.21
C PHE A 25 20.35 11.13 26.59
N SER A 26 19.99 10.22 27.50
CA SER A 26 18.61 10.12 27.99
C SER A 26 18.46 10.81 29.34
N LEU A 27 17.71 11.92 29.39
CA LEU A 27 17.52 12.73 30.59
C LEU A 27 16.77 12.00 31.71
N SER A 28 15.76 11.19 31.36
CA SER A 28 14.92 10.48 32.33
C SER A 28 15.69 9.35 33.03
N GLU A 29 16.55 8.67 32.29
CA GLU A 29 17.33 7.52 32.76
C GLU A 29 18.69 7.97 33.32
N ARG A 30 19.10 9.23 33.07
CA ARG A 30 20.38 9.84 33.51
C ARG A 30 21.59 8.99 33.13
N MET A 31 21.65 8.52 31.88
CA MET A 31 22.74 7.66 31.41
C MET A 31 23.24 8.08 30.03
N GLU A 32 24.55 7.96 29.86
CA GLU A 32 25.23 8.02 28.57
C GLU A 32 25.06 6.68 27.85
N VAL A 33 24.40 6.72 26.69
CA VAL A 33 24.04 5.51 25.93
C VAL A 33 25.16 5.10 24.96
N ASN A 34 26.27 5.84 24.93
CA ASN A 34 27.38 5.57 24.01
C ASN A 34 28.30 4.43 24.49
N THR A 35 28.28 4.10 25.79
CA THR A 35 29.06 2.99 26.35
C THR A 35 28.39 1.63 26.05
N SER A 36 29.17 0.55 25.97
CA SER A 36 28.63 -0.81 25.77
C SER A 36 27.58 -1.17 26.83
N SER A 37 27.80 -0.77 28.08
CA SER A 37 26.85 -0.95 29.19
C SER A 37 25.59 -0.09 29.04
N GLY A 38 25.74 1.16 28.59
CA GLY A 38 24.61 2.06 28.30
C GLY A 38 23.73 1.55 27.14
N LYS A 39 24.34 1.00 26.09
CA LYS A 39 23.62 0.35 24.98
C LYS A 39 22.85 -0.89 25.45
N LEU A 40 23.46 -1.74 26.27
CA LEU A 40 22.80 -2.91 26.86
C LEU A 40 21.62 -2.50 27.74
N MET A 41 21.80 -1.51 28.61
CA MET A 41 20.75 -1.04 29.51
C MET A 41 19.59 -0.39 28.74
N LEU A 42 19.88 0.37 27.67
CA LEU A 42 18.85 0.90 26.77
C LEU A 42 18.04 -0.24 26.13
N GLN A 43 18.71 -1.30 25.67
CA GLN A 43 18.05 -2.48 25.10
C GLN A 43 17.13 -3.17 26.10
N ILE A 44 17.57 -3.34 27.34
CA ILE A 44 16.76 -3.94 28.41
C ILE A 44 15.53 -3.07 28.71
N LEU A 45 15.71 -1.76 28.89
CA LEU A 45 14.60 -0.84 29.20
C LEU A 45 13.57 -0.76 28.07
N ALA A 46 14.05 -0.74 26.83
CA ALA A 46 13.18 -0.73 25.67
C ALA A 46 12.44 -2.07 25.50
N SER A 47 13.12 -3.20 25.73
CA SER A 47 12.47 -4.53 25.74
C SER A 47 11.40 -4.64 26.83
N PHE A 48 11.68 -4.11 28.03
CA PHE A 48 10.70 -4.08 29.12
C PHE A 48 9.50 -3.19 28.77
N SER A 49 9.74 -2.02 28.17
CA SER A 49 8.67 -1.13 27.70
C SER A 49 7.79 -1.80 26.62
N GLU A 50 8.40 -2.56 25.72
CA GLU A 50 7.68 -3.34 24.70
C GLU A 50 6.88 -4.48 25.34
N PHE A 51 7.47 -5.20 26.30
CA PHE A 51 6.79 -6.24 27.07
C PHE A 51 5.57 -5.70 27.82
N GLU A 52 5.71 -4.59 28.56
CA GLU A 52 4.59 -3.94 29.27
C GLU A 52 3.49 -3.53 28.30
N ARG A 53 3.86 -2.96 27.15
CA ARG A 53 2.90 -2.59 26.10
C ARG A 53 2.12 -3.79 25.59
N ASN A 54 2.80 -4.90 25.31
CA ASN A 54 2.17 -6.13 24.83
C ASN A 54 1.26 -6.72 25.91
N ASN A 55 1.71 -6.75 27.16
CA ASN A 55 0.91 -7.21 28.30
C ASN A 55 -0.35 -6.33 28.51
N ILE A 56 -0.26 -5.00 28.37
CA ILE A 56 -1.43 -4.10 28.40
C ILE A 56 -2.39 -4.44 27.26
N VAL A 57 -1.90 -4.65 26.04
CA VAL A 57 -2.74 -5.01 24.88
C VAL A 57 -3.47 -6.33 25.13
N GLU A 58 -2.77 -7.35 25.64
CA GLU A 58 -3.35 -8.65 26.00
C GLU A 58 -4.41 -8.51 27.09
N ASN A 59 -4.11 -7.82 28.20
CA ASN A 59 -5.04 -7.61 29.30
C ASN A 59 -6.28 -6.83 28.87
N VAL A 60 -6.11 -5.78 28.05
CA VAL A 60 -7.24 -5.02 27.48
C VAL A 60 -8.08 -5.91 26.57
N PHE A 61 -7.45 -6.73 25.73
CA PHE A 61 -8.16 -7.66 24.85
C PHE A 61 -8.95 -8.72 25.65
N MET A 62 -8.35 -9.29 26.70
CA MET A 62 -9.01 -10.23 27.60
C MET A 62 -10.19 -9.58 28.33
N GLY A 63 -10.00 -8.37 28.86
CA GLY A 63 -11.07 -7.61 29.51
C GLY A 63 -12.22 -7.25 28.55
N GLN A 64 -11.90 -6.86 27.32
CA GLN A 64 -12.92 -6.61 26.28
C GLN A 64 -13.66 -7.89 25.88
N THR A 65 -12.92 -8.99 25.71
CA THR A 65 -13.49 -10.31 25.42
C THR A 65 -14.50 -10.72 26.48
N ARG A 66 -14.14 -10.64 27.77
CA ARG A 66 -15.05 -10.95 28.87
C ARG A 66 -16.29 -10.06 28.86
N ARG A 67 -16.13 -8.75 28.69
CA ARG A 67 -17.27 -7.82 28.62
C ARG A 67 -18.22 -8.13 27.46
N ALA A 68 -17.67 -8.52 26.30
CA ALA A 68 -18.49 -8.92 25.16
C ALA A 68 -19.25 -10.22 25.44
N GLN A 69 -18.62 -11.20 26.10
CA GLN A 69 -19.27 -12.44 26.54
C GLN A 69 -20.37 -12.20 27.58
N GLU A 70 -20.18 -11.22 28.47
CA GLU A 70 -21.19 -10.75 29.42
C GLU A 70 -22.31 -9.92 28.77
N GLY A 71 -22.29 -9.75 27.44
CA GLY A 71 -23.36 -9.08 26.70
C GLY A 71 -23.30 -7.55 26.71
N TYR A 72 -22.16 -6.94 27.08
CA TYR A 72 -21.97 -5.50 27.02
C TYR A 72 -21.42 -5.06 25.66
N TYR A 73 -22.07 -4.08 25.03
CA TYR A 73 -21.64 -3.52 23.77
C TYR A 73 -20.49 -2.52 23.94
N GLN A 74 -19.43 -2.67 23.13
CA GLN A 74 -18.20 -1.87 23.26
C GLN A 74 -17.87 -1.02 22.02
N GLY A 75 -18.74 -1.03 21.00
CA GLY A 75 -18.53 -0.30 19.75
C GLY A 75 -19.12 1.11 19.74
N ASN A 76 -19.08 1.74 18.57
CA ASN A 76 -19.84 2.96 18.32
C ASN A 76 -21.34 2.66 18.36
N ILE A 77 -22.12 3.50 19.04
CA ILE A 77 -23.57 3.32 19.19
C ILE A 77 -24.22 3.10 17.81
N PRO A 78 -24.89 1.95 17.59
CA PRO A 78 -25.59 1.68 16.34
C PRO A 78 -26.79 2.61 16.14
N LEU A 79 -27.16 2.85 14.88
CA LEU A 79 -28.38 3.58 14.55
C LEU A 79 -29.59 2.85 15.17
N GLY A 80 -30.53 3.57 15.79
CA GLY A 80 -31.67 2.97 16.47
C GLY A 80 -31.53 2.91 17.98
N TYR A 81 -30.36 3.27 18.50
CA TYR A 81 -30.04 3.17 19.93
C TYR A 81 -29.39 4.45 20.46
N GLU A 82 -29.55 4.65 21.76
CA GLU A 82 -28.94 5.72 22.56
C GLU A 82 -28.48 5.18 23.90
N LYS A 83 -27.55 5.89 24.54
CA LYS A 83 -27.14 5.56 25.91
C LYS A 83 -28.25 5.96 26.88
N ILE A 84 -28.47 5.13 27.89
CA ILE A 84 -29.34 5.51 29.00
C ILE A 84 -28.65 6.65 29.77
N PRO A 85 -29.34 7.77 30.08
CA PRO A 85 -28.75 8.90 30.80
C PRO A 85 -28.08 8.50 32.13
N ASP A 86 -28.70 7.57 32.85
CA ASP A 86 -28.27 7.12 34.18
C ASP A 86 -27.31 5.92 34.12
N ASN A 87 -27.24 5.21 32.99
CA ASN A 87 -26.34 4.06 32.80
C ASN A 87 -25.65 4.11 31.44
N LYS A 88 -24.41 4.61 31.43
CA LYS A 88 -23.59 4.74 30.22
C LYS A 88 -23.19 3.40 29.59
N HIS A 89 -23.42 2.27 30.28
CA HIS A 89 -23.10 0.92 29.80
C HIS A 89 -24.27 0.21 29.14
N GLU A 90 -25.48 0.78 29.25
CA GLU A 90 -26.69 0.23 28.67
C GLU A 90 -27.24 1.12 27.55
N LEU A 91 -27.98 0.49 26.64
CA LEU A 91 -28.51 1.12 25.45
C LEU A 91 -30.03 0.98 25.43
N MET A 92 -30.71 2.12 25.24
CA MET A 92 -32.14 2.17 25.00
C MET A 92 -32.44 2.38 23.51
N ILE A 93 -33.64 1.96 23.09
CA ILE A 93 -34.09 2.13 21.71
C ILE A 93 -34.51 3.59 21.50
N ASN A 94 -33.92 4.26 20.50
CA ASN A 94 -34.48 5.49 19.96
C ASN A 94 -35.52 5.11 18.90
N GLN A 95 -36.80 5.35 19.20
CA GLN A 95 -37.91 4.88 18.36
C GLN A 95 -37.87 5.46 16.93
N HIS A 96 -37.48 6.73 16.78
CA HIS A 96 -37.38 7.37 15.47
C HIS A 96 -36.29 6.71 14.61
N GLU A 97 -35.10 6.51 15.17
CA GLU A 97 -34.02 5.84 14.47
C GLU A 97 -34.30 4.34 14.24
N ALA A 98 -34.97 3.68 15.19
CA ALA A 98 -35.33 2.27 15.09
C ALA A 98 -36.31 2.01 13.95
N ASN A 99 -37.24 2.94 13.70
CA ASN A 99 -38.14 2.86 12.54
C ASN A 99 -37.37 2.91 11.21
N ILE A 100 -36.26 3.66 11.13
CA ILE A 100 -35.39 3.66 9.95
C ILE A 100 -34.75 2.27 9.77
N VAL A 101 -34.26 1.65 10.84
CA VAL A 101 -33.69 0.31 10.80
C VAL A 101 -34.74 -0.71 10.35
N LYS A 102 -35.93 -0.71 10.95
CA LYS A 102 -37.06 -1.58 10.55
C LYS A 102 -37.39 -1.42 9.06
N TYR A 103 -37.51 -0.17 8.59
CA TYR A 103 -37.75 0.13 7.18
C TYR A 103 -36.68 -0.47 6.26
N ILE A 104 -35.40 -0.45 6.65
CA ILE A 104 -34.30 -1.06 5.87
C ILE A 104 -34.48 -2.57 5.76
N PHE A 105 -34.71 -3.25 6.89
CA PHE A 105 -34.90 -4.72 6.91
C PHE A 105 -36.13 -5.15 6.11
N GLU A 106 -37.28 -4.49 6.34
CA GLU A 106 -38.52 -4.78 5.62
C GLU A 106 -38.41 -4.49 4.12
N SER A 107 -37.80 -3.36 3.74
CA SER A 107 -37.59 -3.01 2.34
C SER A 107 -36.71 -4.03 1.62
N TYR A 108 -35.66 -4.52 2.29
CA TYR A 108 -34.83 -5.57 1.74
C TYR A 108 -35.59 -6.91 1.66
N ALA A 109 -36.38 -7.26 2.66
CA ALA A 109 -37.24 -8.45 2.61
C ALA A 109 -38.27 -8.38 1.45
N LYS A 110 -38.75 -7.19 1.10
CA LYS A 110 -39.64 -6.91 -0.04
C LYS A 110 -38.95 -6.92 -1.41
N GLY A 111 -37.64 -7.13 -1.48
CA GLY A 111 -36.92 -7.21 -2.75
C GLY A 111 -36.16 -5.95 -3.16
N HIS A 112 -36.19 -4.87 -2.37
CA HIS A 112 -35.42 -3.67 -2.71
C HIS A 112 -33.91 -3.92 -2.64
N GLY A 113 -33.16 -3.31 -3.57
CA GLY A 113 -31.69 -3.31 -3.57
C GLY A 113 -31.10 -2.18 -2.73
N TYR A 114 -29.84 -2.32 -2.32
CA TYR A 114 -29.15 -1.34 -1.44
C TYR A 114 -29.21 0.09 -1.97
N ARG A 115 -28.98 0.29 -3.27
CA ARG A 115 -29.00 1.61 -3.90
C ARG A 115 -30.38 2.27 -3.81
N LYS A 116 -31.45 1.50 -4.04
CA LYS A 116 -32.83 2.00 -3.99
C LYS A 116 -33.16 2.49 -2.59
N MET A 117 -32.82 1.71 -1.57
CA MET A 117 -33.03 2.06 -0.17
C MET A 117 -32.20 3.28 0.25
N ALA A 118 -30.91 3.37 -0.13
CA ALA A 118 -30.07 4.54 0.17
C ALA A 118 -30.68 5.82 -0.42
N ASN A 119 -31.08 5.75 -1.68
CA ASN A 119 -31.70 6.89 -2.35
C ASN A 119 -33.01 7.30 -1.66
N ALA A 120 -33.87 6.34 -1.32
CA ALA A 120 -35.15 6.62 -0.66
C ALA A 120 -34.96 7.26 0.72
N LEU A 121 -34.04 6.75 1.54
CA LEU A 121 -33.75 7.31 2.87
C LEU A 121 -33.19 8.73 2.77
N ASN A 122 -32.27 8.97 1.85
CA ASN A 122 -31.67 10.29 1.66
C ASN A 122 -32.70 11.31 1.14
N HIS A 123 -33.63 10.91 0.28
CA HIS A 123 -34.73 11.77 -0.17
C HIS A 123 -35.71 12.12 0.95
N LYS A 124 -35.92 11.21 1.91
CA LYS A 124 -36.70 11.49 3.13
C LYS A 124 -35.95 12.34 4.16
N GLY A 125 -34.69 12.71 3.91
CA GLY A 125 -33.89 13.53 4.82
C GLY A 125 -33.25 12.77 5.99
N TYR A 126 -33.33 11.43 6.00
CA TYR A 126 -32.70 10.64 7.06
C TYR A 126 -31.19 10.56 6.90
N VAL A 127 -30.49 10.56 8.03
CA VAL A 127 -29.04 10.47 8.11
C VAL A 127 -28.60 9.30 9.00
N THR A 128 -27.36 8.86 8.81
CA THR A 128 -26.70 7.89 9.69
C THR A 128 -26.45 8.49 11.08
N LYS A 129 -26.10 7.65 12.07
CA LYS A 129 -25.77 8.11 13.45
C LYS A 129 -24.70 9.20 13.51
N LYS A 130 -23.80 9.25 12.51
CA LYS A 130 -22.74 10.27 12.37
C LYS A 130 -23.15 11.49 11.54
N GLY A 131 -24.43 11.65 11.20
CA GLY A 131 -24.93 12.76 10.37
C GLY A 131 -24.64 12.64 8.87
N ASN A 132 -24.08 11.52 8.40
CA ASN A 132 -23.78 11.33 6.97
C ASN A 132 -24.98 10.78 6.19
N PRO A 133 -25.13 11.08 4.89
CA PRO A 133 -26.10 10.43 4.02
C PRO A 133 -25.89 8.91 3.96
N PHE A 134 -26.97 8.15 3.83
CA PHE A 134 -26.92 6.69 3.68
C PHE A 134 -26.24 6.30 2.37
N SER A 135 -25.26 5.41 2.47
CA SER A 135 -24.63 4.74 1.34
C SER A 135 -25.11 3.29 1.22
N THR A 136 -24.89 2.68 0.05
CA THR A 136 -25.05 1.23 -0.15
C THR A 136 -24.27 0.41 0.89
N SER A 137 -23.06 0.84 1.25
CA SER A 137 -22.24 0.19 2.27
C SER A 137 -22.81 0.34 3.68
N ALA A 138 -23.38 1.50 4.03
CA ALA A 138 -24.04 1.69 5.32
C ALA A 138 -25.25 0.78 5.48
N ILE A 139 -26.04 0.62 4.42
CA ILE A 139 -27.19 -0.29 4.41
C ILE A 139 -26.75 -1.74 4.51
N ALA A 140 -25.75 -2.14 3.72
CA ALA A 140 -25.20 -3.49 3.79
C ALA A 140 -24.67 -3.80 5.21
N TYR A 141 -23.98 -2.84 5.84
CA TYR A 141 -23.53 -2.96 7.22
C TYR A 141 -24.70 -3.18 8.18
N ILE A 142 -25.76 -2.35 8.09
CA ILE A 142 -26.96 -2.45 8.95
C ILE A 142 -27.61 -3.83 8.81
N LEU A 143 -27.85 -4.30 7.58
CA LEU A 143 -28.47 -5.60 7.32
C LEU A 143 -27.64 -6.78 7.83
N SER A 144 -26.30 -6.65 7.82
CA SER A 144 -25.38 -7.70 8.26
C SER A 144 -25.03 -7.66 9.75
N ASN A 145 -25.49 -6.66 10.50
CA ASN A 145 -25.09 -6.45 11.89
C ASN A 145 -26.01 -7.20 12.85
N PRO A 146 -25.54 -8.29 13.52
CA PRO A 146 -26.37 -9.10 14.42
C PRO A 146 -26.83 -8.35 15.68
N PHE A 147 -26.29 -7.14 15.90
CA PHE A 147 -26.76 -6.24 16.95
C PHE A 147 -28.27 -6.00 16.90
N TYR A 148 -28.87 -5.91 15.71
CA TYR A 148 -30.30 -5.61 15.60
C TYR A 148 -31.22 -6.75 16.01
N VAL A 149 -30.69 -7.97 16.14
CA VAL A 149 -31.40 -9.16 16.64
C VAL A 149 -30.96 -9.53 18.08
N GLY A 150 -30.33 -8.60 18.79
CA GLY A 150 -29.99 -8.79 20.20
C GLY A 150 -28.65 -9.49 20.45
N LYS A 151 -27.81 -9.69 19.43
CA LYS A 151 -26.50 -10.35 19.59
C LYS A 151 -25.35 -9.36 19.43
N ILE A 152 -24.26 -9.53 20.17
CA ILE A 152 -23.04 -8.72 19.97
C ILE A 152 -21.96 -9.57 19.32
N GLN A 153 -21.23 -8.94 18.40
CA GLN A 153 -20.10 -9.55 17.72
C GLN A 153 -18.82 -8.77 18.06
N PHE A 154 -17.85 -9.46 18.65
CA PHE A 154 -16.54 -8.92 19.01
C PHE A 154 -15.41 -9.64 18.25
N ALA A 155 -14.27 -8.97 18.10
CA ALA A 155 -13.08 -9.50 17.43
C ALA A 155 -13.33 -10.08 16.02
N LYS A 156 -14.18 -9.41 15.21
CA LYS A 156 -14.41 -9.79 13.80
C LYS A 156 -13.13 -9.76 12.96
N TYR A 157 -12.21 -8.88 13.29
CA TYR A 157 -10.93 -8.75 12.59
C TYR A 157 -9.77 -8.89 13.59
N LYS A 158 -8.73 -9.61 13.20
CA LYS A 158 -7.44 -9.75 13.88
C LYS A 158 -6.40 -8.82 13.23
N ASP A 159 -5.36 -8.46 13.98
CA ASP A 159 -4.22 -7.67 13.51
C ASP A 159 -4.62 -6.38 12.77
N TRP A 160 -5.53 -5.60 13.38
CA TRP A 160 -6.12 -4.43 12.72
C TRP A 160 -5.08 -3.43 12.18
N ASN A 161 -3.95 -3.27 12.87
CA ASN A 161 -2.88 -2.35 12.46
C ASN A 161 -2.20 -2.78 11.15
N GLU A 162 -2.08 -4.07 10.89
CA GLU A 162 -1.36 -4.61 9.72
C GLU A 162 -2.32 -4.99 8.61
N LYS A 163 -3.30 -5.85 8.92
CA LYS A 163 -4.18 -6.46 7.94
C LYS A 163 -5.47 -5.68 7.74
N ARG A 164 -5.85 -4.81 8.69
CA ARG A 164 -7.14 -4.08 8.70
C ARG A 164 -8.28 -5.04 8.37
N ARG A 165 -9.11 -4.73 7.36
CA ARG A 165 -10.24 -5.57 6.92
C ARG A 165 -9.84 -6.90 6.26
N LYS A 166 -8.56 -7.10 5.90
CA LYS A 166 -8.06 -8.37 5.34
C LYS A 166 -7.83 -9.42 6.43
N GLY A 167 -7.64 -9.00 7.69
CA GLY A 167 -7.44 -9.91 8.81
C GLY A 167 -8.78 -10.40 9.36
N LEU A 168 -9.61 -11.05 8.54
CA LEU A 168 -10.88 -11.59 9.02
C LEU A 168 -10.60 -12.69 10.06
N ASN A 169 -11.33 -12.67 11.17
CA ASN A 169 -11.25 -13.72 12.18
C ASN A 169 -12.27 -14.82 11.86
N ASP A 170 -11.81 -16.06 11.79
CA ASP A 170 -12.67 -17.23 11.54
C ASP A 170 -13.59 -17.52 12.73
N THR A 171 -13.17 -17.18 13.94
CA THR A 171 -13.91 -17.41 15.18
C THR A 171 -14.17 -16.09 15.93
N PRO A 172 -15.04 -15.22 15.39
CA PRO A 172 -15.47 -14.03 16.12
C PRO A 172 -16.32 -14.43 17.32
N ILE A 173 -16.20 -13.68 18.41
CA ILE A 173 -17.01 -13.93 19.60
C ILE A 173 -18.40 -13.39 19.33
N VAL A 174 -19.41 -14.24 19.44
CA VAL A 174 -20.82 -13.88 19.32
C VAL A 174 -21.50 -14.28 20.61
N ALA A 175 -22.09 -13.31 21.29
CA ALA A 175 -22.79 -13.50 22.57
C ALA A 175 -24.14 -12.78 22.55
N ASP A 176 -25.05 -13.17 23.43
CA ASP A 176 -26.32 -12.48 23.61
C ASP A 176 -26.08 -11.13 24.31
N GLY A 177 -26.59 -10.07 23.70
CA GLY A 177 -26.47 -8.72 24.18
C GLY A 177 -27.52 -8.38 25.22
N LYS A 178 -27.18 -7.48 26.14
CA LYS A 178 -28.12 -6.94 27.13
C LYS A 178 -29.12 -5.93 26.56
N HIS A 179 -28.91 -5.47 25.33
CA HIS A 179 -29.78 -4.49 24.68
C HIS A 179 -31.02 -5.15 24.07
N LEU A 180 -32.12 -4.40 24.01
CA LEU A 180 -33.34 -4.88 23.37
C LEU A 180 -33.18 -4.97 21.85
N PRO A 181 -33.62 -6.06 21.19
CA PRO A 181 -33.57 -6.18 19.74
C PRO A 181 -34.59 -5.25 19.06
N ILE A 182 -34.22 -4.66 17.92
CA ILE A 182 -35.13 -3.87 17.07
C ILE A 182 -35.86 -4.76 16.06
N ILE A 183 -35.22 -5.86 15.64
CA ILE A 183 -35.65 -6.74 14.56
C ILE A 183 -35.91 -8.14 15.13
N SER A 184 -37.00 -8.77 14.67
CA SER A 184 -37.31 -10.15 15.03
C SER A 184 -36.36 -11.14 14.36
N GLN A 185 -36.14 -12.29 15.01
CA GLN A 185 -35.33 -13.37 14.46
C GLN A 185 -35.86 -13.84 13.09
N GLU A 186 -37.18 -13.91 12.93
CA GLU A 186 -37.84 -14.28 11.66
C GLU A 186 -37.49 -13.32 10.51
N LEU A 187 -37.57 -12.00 10.73
CA LEU A 187 -37.24 -11.00 9.71
C LEU A 187 -35.75 -11.03 9.38
N TRP A 188 -34.90 -11.24 10.39
CA TRP A 188 -33.45 -11.41 10.23
C TRP A 188 -33.12 -12.60 9.32
N ASP A 189 -33.72 -13.76 9.59
CA ASP A 189 -33.47 -14.99 8.84
C ASP A 189 -33.97 -14.89 7.39
N LYS A 190 -35.13 -14.25 7.18
CA LYS A 190 -35.64 -13.96 5.83
C LYS A 190 -34.67 -13.09 5.03
N VAL A 191 -34.13 -12.03 5.64
CA VAL A 191 -33.14 -11.14 5.01
C VAL A 191 -31.85 -11.91 4.65
N HIS A 192 -31.31 -12.69 5.58
CA HIS A 192 -30.07 -13.43 5.36
C HIS A 192 -30.20 -14.55 4.33
N SER A 193 -31.35 -15.22 4.30
CA SER A 193 -31.67 -16.21 3.26
C SER A 193 -31.66 -15.57 1.88
N ARG A 194 -32.28 -14.39 1.73
CA ARG A 194 -32.22 -13.62 0.48
C ARG A 194 -30.80 -13.18 0.15
N MET A 195 -30.01 -12.71 1.12
CA MET A 195 -28.61 -12.31 0.89
C MET A 195 -27.80 -13.48 0.32
N LYS A 196 -27.96 -14.70 0.85
CA LYS A 196 -27.30 -15.92 0.33
C LYS A 196 -27.71 -16.22 -1.12
N GLN A 197 -28.99 -16.11 -1.45
CA GLN A 197 -29.49 -16.30 -2.82
C GLN A 197 -28.92 -15.25 -3.79
N VAL A 198 -28.83 -13.99 -3.38
CA VAL A 198 -28.29 -12.91 -4.23
C VAL A 198 -26.77 -13.03 -4.40
N SER A 199 -26.05 -13.50 -3.38
CA SER A 199 -24.59 -13.67 -3.44
C SER A 199 -24.13 -14.79 -4.39
N GLN A 200 -25.01 -15.72 -4.75
CA GLN A 200 -24.72 -16.79 -5.70
C GLN A 200 -24.71 -16.33 -7.17
N LYS A 201 -25.06 -15.05 -7.45
CA LYS A 201 -24.95 -14.49 -8.80
C LYS A 201 -23.48 -14.40 -9.22
N PRO A 202 -23.14 -14.67 -10.49
CA PRO A 202 -21.76 -14.81 -10.93
C PRO A 202 -20.94 -13.57 -10.61
N GLN A 203 -19.75 -13.82 -10.05
CA GLN A 203 -18.71 -12.83 -9.87
C GLN A 203 -18.39 -12.23 -11.24
N VAL A 204 -18.50 -10.92 -11.37
CA VAL A 204 -18.05 -10.22 -12.58
C VAL A 204 -16.52 -10.28 -12.58
N HIS A 205 -15.96 -11.31 -13.22
CA HIS A 205 -14.53 -11.42 -13.45
C HIS A 205 -14.13 -10.42 -14.54
N GLY A 206 -13.32 -9.45 -14.16
CA GLY A 206 -12.69 -8.53 -15.09
C GLY A 206 -11.93 -7.45 -14.37
N LYS A 207 -10.61 -7.39 -14.55
CA LYS A 207 -9.83 -6.18 -14.25
C LYS A 207 -10.42 -5.07 -15.13
N GLY A 208 -11.02 -4.05 -14.52
CA GLY A 208 -11.64 -2.97 -15.28
C GLY A 208 -10.62 -2.32 -16.22
N THR A 209 -10.99 -2.12 -17.48
CA THR A 209 -10.11 -1.57 -18.54
C THR A 209 -10.10 -0.04 -18.57
N ASN A 210 -10.62 0.62 -17.54
CA ASN A 210 -10.84 2.07 -17.51
C ASN A 210 -9.55 2.77 -17.05
N LEU A 211 -8.90 3.49 -17.97
CA LEU A 211 -7.55 4.07 -17.78
C LEU A 211 -7.52 5.13 -16.68
N LEU A 212 -8.53 6.00 -16.63
CA LEU A 212 -8.62 7.13 -15.70
C LEU A 212 -9.20 6.76 -14.32
N THR A 213 -9.22 5.48 -13.97
CA THR A 213 -9.72 5.04 -12.66
C THR A 213 -8.84 5.61 -11.54
N GLY A 214 -9.45 6.34 -10.60
CA GLY A 214 -8.71 6.99 -9.50
C GLY A 214 -8.18 8.39 -9.82
N ILE A 215 -8.25 8.83 -11.08
CA ILE A 215 -7.80 10.16 -11.51
C ILE A 215 -8.99 11.10 -11.72
N ILE A 216 -10.05 10.61 -12.39
CA ILE A 216 -11.18 11.45 -12.78
C ILE A 216 -12.16 11.69 -11.61
N HIS A 217 -12.48 12.97 -11.41
CA HIS A 217 -13.37 13.44 -10.34
C HIS A 217 -14.63 14.10 -10.92
N CYS A 218 -15.72 14.01 -10.16
CA CYS A 218 -17.00 14.58 -10.55
C CYS A 218 -16.96 16.11 -10.43
N PRO A 219 -17.31 16.87 -11.49
CA PRO A 219 -17.23 18.33 -11.47
C PRO A 219 -18.21 18.98 -10.48
N GLN A 220 -19.32 18.31 -10.16
CA GLN A 220 -20.35 18.86 -9.29
C GLN A 220 -20.06 18.64 -7.79
N CYS A 221 -19.57 17.46 -7.41
CA CYS A 221 -19.44 17.10 -5.98
C CYS A 221 -18.01 16.76 -5.55
N GLY A 222 -17.03 16.87 -6.45
CA GLY A 222 -15.62 16.57 -6.18
C GLY A 222 -15.31 15.09 -5.90
N ALA A 223 -16.31 14.21 -5.85
CA ALA A 223 -16.09 12.79 -5.56
C ALA A 223 -15.42 12.07 -6.75
N PRO A 224 -14.63 11.02 -6.50
CA PRO A 224 -14.05 10.22 -7.59
C PRO A 224 -15.16 9.61 -8.44
N MET A 225 -14.91 9.42 -9.73
CA MET A 225 -15.85 8.74 -10.62
C MET A 225 -15.51 7.24 -10.73
N ALA A 226 -16.55 6.40 -10.75
CA ALA A 226 -16.42 4.96 -10.84
C ALA A 226 -16.82 4.46 -12.23
N ALA A 227 -16.15 3.41 -12.69
CA ALA A 227 -16.50 2.74 -13.94
C ALA A 227 -17.95 2.23 -13.90
N SER A 228 -18.69 2.51 -14.97
CA SER A 228 -20.05 2.07 -15.22
C SER A 228 -20.12 1.53 -16.64
N ASN A 229 -20.74 0.37 -16.84
CA ASN A 229 -20.79 -0.28 -18.14
C ASN A 229 -22.23 -0.62 -18.47
N THR A 230 -22.63 -0.34 -19.71
CA THR A 230 -23.93 -0.72 -20.26
C THR A 230 -23.68 -1.60 -21.47
N THR A 231 -24.40 -2.71 -21.57
CA THR A 231 -24.35 -3.59 -22.74
C THR A 231 -25.65 -3.45 -23.52
N ASN A 232 -25.57 -2.93 -24.73
CA ASN A 232 -26.71 -2.83 -25.64
C ASN A 232 -26.68 -3.99 -26.64
N THR A 233 -27.83 -4.60 -26.89
CA THR A 233 -27.99 -5.56 -27.99
C THR A 233 -28.40 -4.78 -29.24
N LEU A 234 -27.61 -4.90 -30.30
CA LEU A 234 -27.87 -4.29 -31.61
C LEU A 234 -28.95 -5.10 -32.36
N LYS A 235 -29.50 -4.52 -33.44
CA LYS A 235 -30.56 -5.15 -34.25
C LYS A 235 -30.14 -6.47 -34.89
N ASP A 236 -28.83 -6.65 -35.10
CA ASP A 236 -28.18 -7.86 -35.62
C ASP A 236 -27.93 -8.94 -34.54
N GLY A 237 -28.38 -8.70 -33.30
CA GLY A 237 -28.15 -9.60 -32.16
C GLY A 237 -26.77 -9.46 -31.49
N THR A 238 -25.87 -8.62 -32.03
CA THR A 238 -24.54 -8.41 -31.44
C THR A 238 -24.62 -7.56 -30.18
N LYS A 239 -23.75 -7.83 -29.20
CA LYS A 239 -23.73 -7.10 -27.91
C LYS A 239 -22.60 -6.06 -27.91
N LYS A 240 -22.97 -4.78 -27.90
CA LYS A 240 -22.03 -3.67 -27.77
C LYS A 240 -21.94 -3.19 -26.34
N ARG A 241 -20.76 -3.34 -25.74
CA ARG A 241 -20.46 -2.81 -24.39
C ARG A 241 -19.97 -1.37 -24.48
N ILE A 242 -20.70 -0.45 -23.85
CA ILE A 242 -20.35 0.96 -23.75
C ILE A 242 -19.84 1.24 -22.34
N ARG A 243 -18.66 1.86 -22.26
CA ARG A 243 -17.97 2.19 -21.00
C ARG A 243 -18.21 3.66 -20.65
N TYR A 244 -18.48 3.91 -19.37
CA TYR A 244 -18.69 5.23 -18.81
C TYR A 244 -17.89 5.39 -17.51
N TYR A 245 -17.55 6.64 -17.20
CA TYR A 245 -17.25 7.08 -15.85
C TYR A 245 -18.48 7.77 -15.29
N SER A 246 -18.91 7.38 -14.10
CA SER A 246 -20.09 7.96 -13.43
C SER A 246 -19.75 8.35 -11.99
N CYS A 247 -20.37 9.41 -11.48
CA CYS A 247 -20.15 9.89 -10.12
C CYS A 247 -20.35 8.77 -9.06
N SER A 248 -19.33 8.52 -8.23
CA SER A 248 -19.40 7.48 -7.19
C SER A 248 -20.41 7.81 -6.10
N ASN A 249 -20.51 9.08 -5.68
CA ASN A 249 -21.48 9.53 -4.68
C ASN A 249 -22.91 9.32 -5.16
N PHE A 250 -23.22 9.67 -6.42
CA PHE A 250 -24.52 9.34 -7.00
C PHE A 250 -24.76 7.84 -6.98
N ARG A 251 -23.79 7.02 -7.43
CA ARG A 251 -23.93 5.56 -7.49
C ARG A 251 -24.16 4.91 -6.13
N ASN A 252 -23.49 5.43 -5.09
CA ASN A 252 -23.51 4.88 -3.74
C ASN A 252 -24.61 5.45 -2.84
N LYS A 253 -24.98 6.72 -2.99
CA LYS A 253 -25.90 7.44 -2.09
C LYS A 253 -27.19 7.91 -2.78
N GLY A 254 -27.25 7.89 -4.11
CA GLY A 254 -28.45 8.24 -4.88
C GLY A 254 -28.49 9.68 -5.38
N SER A 255 -29.61 10.03 -6.03
CA SER A 255 -29.80 11.31 -6.75
C SER A 255 -29.91 12.53 -5.83
N LYS A 256 -30.25 12.33 -4.55
CA LYS A 256 -30.29 13.44 -3.60
C LYS A 256 -28.90 14.04 -3.32
N VAL A 257 -27.85 13.22 -3.38
CA VAL A 257 -26.48 13.65 -3.05
C VAL A 257 -25.75 14.23 -4.25
N CYS A 258 -25.93 13.64 -5.43
CA CYS A 258 -25.32 14.10 -6.68
C CYS A 258 -26.09 13.50 -7.87
N SER A 259 -25.79 13.89 -9.09
CA SER A 259 -26.33 13.30 -10.32
C SER A 259 -25.35 12.28 -10.93
N ALA A 260 -25.78 11.57 -11.98
CA ALA A 260 -24.96 10.57 -12.63
C ALA A 260 -23.65 11.14 -13.21
N ASN A 261 -23.69 12.39 -13.72
CA ASN A 261 -22.58 13.10 -14.37
C ASN A 261 -21.73 12.14 -15.22
N SER A 262 -22.39 11.32 -16.05
CA SER A 262 -21.73 10.21 -16.72
C SER A 262 -21.08 10.67 -18.01
N VAL A 263 -19.80 10.38 -18.16
CA VAL A 263 -19.03 10.67 -19.37
C VAL A 263 -18.59 9.35 -20.02
N ARG A 264 -18.66 9.29 -21.34
CA ARG A 264 -18.20 8.16 -22.13
C ARG A 264 -16.70 7.99 -21.96
N ALA A 265 -16.27 6.77 -21.63
CA ALA A 265 -14.86 6.49 -21.35
C ALA A 265 -13.98 6.75 -22.58
N ASP A 266 -14.44 6.36 -23.77
CA ASP A 266 -13.71 6.54 -25.02
C ASP A 266 -13.47 8.02 -25.38
N VAL A 267 -14.40 8.91 -25.06
CA VAL A 267 -14.28 10.35 -25.33
C VAL A 267 -13.26 10.99 -24.38
N ILE A 268 -13.40 10.74 -23.08
CA ILE A 268 -12.54 11.37 -22.07
C ILE A 268 -11.14 10.76 -22.05
N GLU A 269 -11.02 9.43 -22.27
CA GLU A 269 -9.72 8.76 -22.38
C GLU A 269 -8.96 9.32 -23.58
N LYS A 270 -9.62 9.50 -24.74
CA LYS A 270 -8.99 10.12 -25.90
C LYS A 270 -8.53 11.55 -25.61
N TYR A 271 -9.41 12.39 -25.05
CA TYR A 271 -9.05 13.77 -24.71
C TYR A 271 -7.84 13.85 -23.77
N VAL A 272 -7.81 13.03 -22.72
CA VAL A 272 -6.67 13.00 -21.79
C VAL A 272 -5.40 12.50 -22.49
N MET A 273 -5.49 11.48 -23.34
CA MET A 273 -4.34 11.00 -24.11
C MET A 273 -3.81 12.07 -25.07
N ASP A 274 -4.69 12.79 -25.77
CA ASP A 274 -4.31 13.87 -26.69
C ASP A 274 -3.58 14.99 -25.94
N GLN A 275 -4.07 15.38 -24.75
CA GLN A 275 -3.41 16.37 -23.89
C GLN A 275 -2.06 15.89 -23.34
N ILE A 276 -1.94 14.61 -22.96
CA ILE A 276 -0.66 14.03 -22.56
C ILE A 276 0.33 14.06 -23.72
N LEU A 277 -0.11 13.72 -24.94
CA LEU A 277 0.75 13.77 -26.13
C LEU A 277 1.21 15.19 -26.45
N GLU A 278 0.36 16.19 -26.25
CA GLU A 278 0.73 17.60 -26.41
C GLU A 278 1.80 18.04 -25.39
N ILE A 279 1.66 17.63 -24.12
CA ILE A 279 2.66 17.91 -23.08
C ILE A 279 3.98 17.19 -23.36
N VAL A 280 3.94 15.93 -23.79
CA VAL A 280 5.14 15.15 -24.14
C VAL A 280 5.86 15.75 -25.34
N LYS A 281 5.12 16.34 -26.29
CA LYS A 281 5.67 17.06 -27.44
C LYS A 281 6.21 18.46 -27.09
N SER A 282 6.00 18.95 -25.86
CA SER A 282 6.56 20.24 -25.48
C SER A 282 8.08 20.16 -25.42
N ASP A 283 8.73 21.16 -26.02
CA ASP A 283 10.20 21.25 -26.12
C ASP A 283 10.87 21.12 -24.75
N LYS A 284 10.21 21.58 -23.69
CA LYS A 284 10.71 21.50 -22.32
C LYS A 284 10.85 20.06 -21.82
N VAL A 285 9.89 19.19 -22.09
CA VAL A 285 9.94 17.77 -21.67
C VAL A 285 10.95 17.02 -22.52
N ILE A 286 10.99 17.29 -23.82
CA ILE A 286 11.98 16.71 -24.74
C ILE A 286 13.39 17.08 -24.29
N ASN A 287 13.66 18.36 -24.02
CA ASN A 287 14.96 18.83 -23.53
C ASN A 287 15.35 18.19 -22.20
N GLN A 288 14.42 18.02 -21.25
CA GLN A 288 14.72 17.34 -19.97
C GLN A 288 15.01 15.85 -20.12
N VAL A 289 14.33 15.16 -21.04
CA VAL A 289 14.61 13.75 -21.35
C VAL A 289 15.97 13.64 -22.06
N LEU A 290 16.25 14.53 -23.01
CA LEU A 290 17.55 14.59 -23.69
C LEU A 290 18.69 14.89 -22.71
N GLU A 291 18.52 15.84 -21.78
CA GLU A 291 19.51 16.10 -20.73
C GLU A 291 19.78 14.87 -19.88
N ARG A 292 18.75 14.12 -19.47
CA ARG A 292 18.93 12.89 -18.68
C ARG A 292 19.59 11.77 -19.48
N VAL A 293 19.16 11.55 -20.72
CA VAL A 293 19.76 10.55 -21.61
C VAL A 293 21.21 10.90 -21.91
N ASN A 294 21.51 12.18 -22.15
CA ASN A 294 22.88 12.66 -22.35
C ASN A 294 23.71 12.57 -21.06
N GLN A 295 23.11 12.74 -19.88
CA GLN A 295 23.79 12.50 -18.59
C GLN A 295 24.07 11.01 -18.33
N GLU A 296 23.14 10.11 -18.65
CA GLU A 296 23.34 8.66 -18.53
C GLU A 296 24.29 8.10 -19.61
N ASN A 297 24.38 8.77 -20.76
CA ASN A 297 25.35 8.45 -21.82
C ASN A 297 26.74 9.05 -21.60
N LYS A 298 26.94 9.86 -20.55
CA LYS A 298 28.30 10.26 -20.19
C LYS A 298 29.06 9.02 -19.74
N VAL A 299 30.08 8.68 -20.52
CA VAL A 299 31.09 7.71 -20.15
C VAL A 299 31.62 8.12 -18.77
N ASP A 300 31.54 7.23 -17.78
CA ASP A 300 32.14 7.47 -16.47
C ASP A 300 33.66 7.35 -16.61
N ILE A 301 34.25 8.46 -17.05
CA ILE A 301 35.70 8.60 -17.25
C ILE A 301 36.44 8.30 -15.94
N GLY A 302 35.81 8.54 -14.77
CA GLY A 302 36.38 8.23 -13.47
C GLY A 302 36.54 6.73 -13.25
N ALA A 303 35.49 5.95 -13.52
CA ALA A 303 35.52 4.49 -13.42
C ALA A 303 36.50 3.85 -14.43
N LEU A 304 36.48 4.30 -15.69
CA LEU A 304 37.42 3.81 -16.72
C LEU A 304 38.89 4.12 -16.38
N ASN A 305 39.18 5.32 -15.87
CA ASN A 305 40.54 5.68 -15.44
C ASN A 305 40.99 4.85 -14.23
N HIS A 306 40.08 4.53 -13.30
CA HIS A 306 40.38 3.66 -12.17
C HIS A 306 40.72 2.23 -12.62
N ASP A 307 39.92 1.66 -13.52
CA ASP A 307 40.15 0.32 -14.07
C ASP A 307 41.45 0.27 -14.87
N MET A 308 41.74 1.31 -15.67
CA MET A 308 43.02 1.43 -16.38
C MET A 308 44.22 1.51 -15.43
N ALA A 309 44.12 2.28 -14.34
CA ALA A 309 45.19 2.37 -13.34
C ALA A 309 45.42 1.03 -12.63
N TYR A 310 44.35 0.32 -12.28
CA TYR A 310 44.43 -1.01 -11.67
C TYR A 310 45.07 -2.04 -12.61
N LYS A 311 44.71 -2.03 -13.90
CA LYS A 311 45.31 -2.91 -14.91
C LYS A 311 46.78 -2.56 -15.18
N GLN A 312 47.14 -1.29 -15.15
CA GLN A 312 48.53 -0.86 -15.26
C GLN A 312 49.37 -1.36 -14.06
N GLN A 313 48.82 -1.30 -12.85
CA GLN A 313 49.49 -1.85 -11.68
C GLN A 313 49.73 -3.36 -11.80
N GLN A 314 48.76 -4.13 -12.33
CA GLN A 314 48.94 -5.57 -12.58
C GLN A 314 50.01 -5.84 -13.65
N TYR A 315 50.05 -5.01 -14.70
CA TYR A 315 51.10 -5.09 -15.73
C TYR A 315 52.48 -4.91 -15.09
N ASP A 316 52.67 -3.85 -14.29
CA ASP A 316 53.95 -3.53 -13.67
C ASP A 316 54.41 -4.64 -12.70
N GLU A 317 53.48 -5.26 -11.96
CA GLU A 317 53.79 -6.39 -11.06
C GLU A 317 54.28 -7.63 -11.83
N ILE A 318 53.62 -7.99 -12.93
CA ILE A 318 54.01 -9.14 -13.75
C ILE A 318 55.29 -8.86 -14.51
N HIS A 319 55.47 -7.62 -15.00
CA HIS A 319 56.69 -7.19 -15.66
C HIS A 319 57.89 -7.26 -14.71
N GLY A 320 57.74 -6.80 -13.46
CA GLY A 320 58.78 -6.92 -12.44
C GLY A 320 59.13 -8.38 -12.10
N LYS A 321 58.15 -9.29 -12.11
CA LYS A 321 58.40 -10.74 -11.96
C LYS A 321 59.18 -11.30 -13.15
N LEU A 322 58.87 -10.85 -14.36
CA LEU A 322 59.57 -11.25 -15.58
C LEU A 322 61.02 -10.73 -15.58
N ASP A 323 61.25 -9.47 -15.23
CA ASP A 323 62.59 -8.87 -15.11
C ASP A 323 63.46 -9.61 -14.09
N ASN A 324 62.88 -10.03 -12.97
CA ASN A 324 63.58 -10.83 -11.97
C ASN A 324 63.93 -12.24 -12.48
N LEU A 325 63.05 -12.87 -13.26
CA LEU A 325 63.34 -14.15 -13.90
C LEU A 325 64.45 -14.03 -14.95
N ILE A 326 64.45 -12.95 -15.74
CA ILE A 326 65.50 -12.66 -16.72
C ILE A 326 66.86 -12.51 -16.01
N LYS A 327 66.93 -11.71 -14.94
CA LYS A 327 68.16 -11.59 -14.11
C LYS A 327 68.61 -12.92 -13.52
N THR A 328 67.67 -13.76 -13.07
CA THR A 328 67.99 -15.08 -12.51
C THR A 328 68.59 -16.02 -13.57
N ILE A 329 68.17 -15.89 -14.83
CA ILE A 329 68.74 -16.64 -15.96
C ILE A 329 70.14 -16.12 -16.31
N GLU A 330 70.35 -14.80 -16.25
CA GLU A 330 71.67 -14.19 -16.45
C GLU A 330 72.68 -14.69 -15.42
N ASP A 331 72.26 -14.86 -14.16
CA ASP A 331 73.12 -15.35 -13.07
C ASP A 331 73.32 -16.88 -13.07
N ASN A 332 72.39 -17.66 -13.65
CA ASN A 332 72.44 -19.13 -13.68
C ASN A 332 71.87 -19.71 -15.00
N PRO A 333 72.72 -19.91 -16.03
CA PRO A 333 72.28 -20.29 -17.39
C PRO A 333 71.56 -21.64 -17.49
N ASP A 334 71.85 -22.57 -16.58
CA ASP A 334 71.27 -23.93 -16.58
C ASP A 334 69.77 -23.95 -16.25
N LEU A 335 69.24 -22.89 -15.64
CA LEU A 335 67.81 -22.76 -15.28
C LEU A 335 66.92 -22.36 -16.47
N THR A 336 67.52 -21.99 -17.61
CA THR A 336 66.81 -21.52 -18.81
C THR A 336 65.78 -22.54 -19.31
N ILE A 337 66.07 -23.85 -19.22
CA ILE A 337 65.18 -24.92 -19.68
C ILE A 337 63.93 -25.02 -18.79
N ILE A 338 64.06 -24.78 -17.48
CA ILE A 338 62.97 -24.88 -16.50
C ILE A 338 62.10 -23.61 -16.49
N LEU A 339 62.71 -22.44 -16.71
CA LEU A 339 62.04 -21.14 -16.62
C LEU A 339 61.34 -20.70 -17.92
N LYS A 340 61.61 -21.37 -19.05
CA LYS A 340 61.06 -21.02 -20.38
C LYS A 340 59.53 -21.03 -20.41
N GLU A 341 58.89 -22.03 -19.81
CA GLU A 341 57.43 -22.11 -19.74
C GLU A 341 56.83 -21.00 -18.86
N THR A 342 57.53 -20.63 -17.79
CA THR A 342 57.09 -19.58 -16.86
C THR A 342 57.21 -18.19 -17.48
N ILE A 343 58.29 -17.93 -18.24
CA ILE A 343 58.46 -16.71 -19.03
C ILE A 343 57.35 -16.57 -20.07
N HIS A 344 57.11 -17.63 -20.85
CA HIS A 344 56.07 -17.60 -21.88
C HIS A 344 54.67 -17.33 -21.28
N LYS A 345 54.40 -17.87 -20.08
CA LYS A 345 53.18 -17.58 -19.34
C LYS A 345 53.05 -16.10 -18.96
N TYR A 346 54.11 -15.47 -18.46
CA TYR A 346 54.10 -14.05 -18.10
C TYR A 346 54.00 -13.14 -19.33
N GLU A 347 54.69 -13.45 -20.43
CA GLU A 347 54.54 -12.72 -21.70
C GLU A 347 53.10 -12.78 -22.23
N THR A 348 52.46 -13.95 -22.13
CA THR A 348 51.05 -14.11 -22.53
C THR A 348 50.13 -13.27 -21.64
N GLN A 349 50.39 -13.22 -20.33
CA GLN A 349 49.62 -12.40 -19.39
C GLN A 349 49.81 -10.89 -19.63
N LEU A 350 51.03 -10.44 -19.94
CA LEU A 350 51.30 -9.04 -20.28
C LEU A 350 50.59 -8.63 -21.57
N ASN A 351 50.58 -9.49 -22.58
CA ASN A 351 49.84 -9.24 -23.83
C ASN A 351 48.33 -9.16 -23.59
N ASP A 352 47.76 -10.03 -22.76
CA ASP A 352 46.33 -9.99 -22.42
C ASP A 352 45.96 -8.71 -21.66
N ILE A 353 46.75 -8.32 -20.66
CA ILE A 353 46.54 -7.07 -19.91
C ILE A 353 46.66 -5.85 -20.83
N THR A 354 47.63 -5.85 -21.74
CA THR A 354 47.81 -4.77 -22.73
C THR A 354 46.60 -4.65 -23.65
N ASN A 355 46.05 -5.78 -24.10
CA ASN A 355 44.83 -5.79 -24.90
C ASN A 355 43.63 -5.24 -24.13
N GLN A 356 43.47 -5.61 -22.85
CA GLN A 356 42.41 -5.08 -21.98
C GLN A 356 42.55 -3.57 -21.77
N ILE A 357 43.76 -3.05 -21.54
CA ILE A 357 44.01 -1.60 -21.42
C ILE A 357 43.67 -0.88 -22.72
N ASN A 358 44.03 -1.45 -23.88
CA ASN A 358 43.72 -0.87 -25.18
C ASN A 358 42.21 -0.85 -25.47
N GLN A 359 41.47 -1.88 -25.06
CA GLN A 359 40.00 -1.89 -25.13
C GLN A 359 39.36 -0.80 -24.27
N LEU A 360 39.86 -0.61 -23.04
CA LEU A 360 39.39 0.46 -22.15
C LEU A 360 39.69 1.86 -22.74
N LYS A 361 40.87 2.06 -23.33
CA LYS A 361 41.20 3.31 -24.06
C LYS A 361 40.29 3.55 -25.26
N GLN A 362 39.92 2.50 -26.00
CA GLN A 362 38.96 2.61 -27.10
C GLN A 362 37.57 3.00 -26.60
N GLN A 363 37.11 2.46 -25.46
CA GLN A 363 35.84 2.85 -24.84
C GLN A 363 35.85 4.28 -24.31
N GLN A 364 37.00 4.77 -23.83
CA GLN A 364 37.18 6.16 -23.42
C GLN A 364 37.07 7.15 -24.61
N ASN A 365 37.56 6.74 -25.78
CA ASN A 365 37.55 7.54 -27.01
C ASN A 365 36.29 7.35 -27.87
N GLN A 366 35.37 6.45 -27.49
CA GLN A 366 34.08 6.32 -28.16
C GLN A 366 33.17 7.49 -27.74
N GLU A 367 33.06 8.50 -28.59
CA GLU A 367 31.97 9.46 -28.53
C GLU A 367 30.64 8.71 -28.73
N LYS A 368 29.88 8.51 -27.65
CA LYS A 368 28.48 8.09 -27.80
C LYS A 368 27.69 9.26 -28.40
N THR A 369 26.78 8.91 -29.31
CA THR A 369 25.91 9.84 -30.02
C THR A 369 25.25 10.83 -29.05
N SER A 370 25.69 12.08 -29.09
CA SER A 370 25.02 13.19 -28.40
C SER A 370 23.76 13.55 -29.18
N TYR A 371 22.60 13.36 -28.58
CA TYR A 371 21.34 13.75 -29.20
C TYR A 371 21.11 15.23 -28.90
N ASP A 372 21.14 16.04 -29.95
CA ASP A 372 20.93 17.47 -29.89
C ASP A 372 19.55 17.82 -30.46
N THR A 373 18.86 18.78 -29.84
CA THR A 373 17.52 19.20 -30.26
C THR A 373 17.64 20.07 -31.52
N LYS A 374 17.81 19.46 -32.70
CA LYS A 374 17.60 20.17 -33.97
C LYS A 374 16.67 19.42 -34.94
N GLN A 375 15.51 20.07 -35.08
CA GLN A 375 14.38 19.92 -36.02
C GLN A 375 13.34 18.85 -35.69
#